data_AF-A0A7J9HX28-F1
#
_entry.id   AF-A0A7J9HX28-F1
#
_cell.length_a   1.000
_cell.length_b   1.000
_cell.length_c   1.000
_cell.angle_alpha   90.00
_cell.angle_beta   90.00
_cell.angle_gamma   90.00
#
_symmetry.space_group_name_H-M   'P 1'
#
loop_
_entity.id
_entity.type
_entity.pdbx_description
1 polymer ?
#
loop_
_entity_poly.entity_id
_entity_poly.type
_entity_poly.pdbx_seq_one_letter_code
_entity_poly.pdbx_strand_id
1 'polypeptide(L)'
;MICPKLILSKQTNLNSNSGFEISRIWGVTAFHYEPPPPGWMKFNVVGIVVEDEAGCGGVLRDDIGVACALLSRRIEARGTKIAEIMAIKTTMDMYIRLSQKAHVPLVIKFCSCVASE
;
A
#
# COMPACT_ATOMS: atom_id res chain seq x y z
N MET A 1 -2.21 -23.44 14.28
CA MET A 1 -2.39 -22.44 13.22
C MET A 1 -1.74 -21.14 13.70
N ILE A 2 -0.54 -20.81 13.23
CA ILE A 2 0.21 -19.64 13.67
C ILE A 2 -0.09 -18.52 12.66
N CYS A 3 -0.77 -17.47 13.09
CA CYS A 3 -1.06 -16.31 12.25
C CYS A 3 0.25 -15.57 11.95
N PRO A 4 0.58 -15.25 10.67
CA PRO A 4 1.74 -14.43 10.37
C PRO A 4 1.60 -13.07 11.07
N LYS A 5 2.70 -12.58 11.65
CA LYS A 5 2.72 -11.30 12.35
C LYS A 5 2.52 -10.19 11.32
N LEU A 6 1.41 -9.46 11.45
CA LEU A 6 1.04 -8.35 10.58
C LEU A 6 1.30 -7.03 11.29
N ILE A 7 2.03 -6.12 10.64
CA ILE A 7 2.18 -4.74 11.09
C ILE A 7 1.53 -3.82 10.06
N LEU A 8 0.55 -3.03 10.52
CA LEU A 8 -0.04 -1.93 9.76
C LEU A 8 0.65 -0.64 10.18
N SER A 9 1.21 0.09 9.21
CA SER A 9 1.82 1.39 9.47
C SER A 9 1.21 2.46 8.56
N LYS A 10 0.80 3.58 9.17
CA LYS A 10 0.33 4.77 8.46
C LYS A 10 1.51 5.70 8.23
N GLN A 11 1.67 6.21 7.01
CA GLN A 11 2.60 7.30 6.74
C GLN A 11 1.96 8.63 7.19
N THR A 12 2.56 9.33 8.16
CA THR A 12 2.08 10.66 8.63
C THR A 12 3.05 11.78 8.23
N ASN A 13 2.48 12.87 7.68
CA ASN A 13 3.05 14.15 7.19
C ASN A 13 3.40 14.27 5.69
N LEU A 14 2.58 15.09 5.00
CA LEU A 14 3.01 16.11 4.05
C LEU A 14 2.59 17.46 4.65
N ASN A 15 3.55 18.30 5.05
CA ASN A 15 3.27 19.72 5.29
C ASN A 15 2.88 20.33 3.93
N SER A 16 1.66 20.85 3.85
CA SER A 16 1.22 21.73 2.79
C SER A 16 2.06 23.01 2.80
N ASN A 17 2.51 23.45 1.63
CA ASN A 17 2.27 24.81 1.20
C ASN A 17 2.29 24.81 -0.33
N SER A 18 1.07 24.91 -0.88
CA SER A 18 0.66 25.09 -2.28
C SER A 18 1.19 24.11 -3.35
N GLY A 19 0.28 23.20 -3.70
CA GLY A 19 0.17 22.63 -5.03
C GLY A 19 0.16 21.11 -4.99
N PHE A 20 -0.97 20.60 -4.54
CA PHE A 20 -1.45 19.28 -4.92
C PHE A 20 -1.92 19.40 -6.36
N GLU A 21 -1.12 18.93 -7.29
CA GLU A 21 -1.63 18.65 -8.60
C GLU A 21 -1.04 17.34 -9.00
N ILE A 22 -1.91 16.45 -9.42
CA ILE A 22 -1.62 15.04 -9.35
C ILE A 22 -0.38 14.79 -10.16
N SER A 23 -0.02 15.57 -11.22
CA SER A 23 1.02 15.49 -12.27
C SER A 23 1.91 16.74 -12.39
N ARG A 24 2.69 17.24 -11.45
CA ARG A 24 3.45 16.77 -10.26
C ARG A 24 3.56 15.25 -9.88
N ILE A 25 2.74 14.33 -10.41
CA ILE A 25 2.59 12.84 -10.33
C ILE A 25 3.84 12.06 -10.64
N TRP A 26 4.78 12.60 -11.40
CA TRP A 26 5.99 11.84 -11.72
C TRP A 26 7.24 12.59 -11.29
N GLY A 27 7.13 13.39 -10.23
CA GLY A 27 8.25 13.55 -9.34
C GLY A 27 8.51 12.20 -8.69
N VAL A 28 9.40 11.38 -9.27
CA VAL A 28 10.08 10.33 -8.51
C VAL A 28 10.92 11.05 -7.47
N THR A 29 10.27 11.60 -6.45
CA THR A 29 10.90 11.82 -5.17
C THR A 29 11.27 10.41 -4.76
N ALA A 30 12.56 10.10 -4.82
CA ALA A 30 13.08 8.85 -4.33
C ALA A 30 12.66 8.76 -2.86
N PHE A 31 11.52 8.14 -2.60
CA PHE A 31 11.16 7.73 -1.26
C PHE A 31 12.29 6.82 -0.85
N HIS A 32 13.05 7.22 0.17
CA HIS A 32 14.07 6.36 0.74
C HIS A 32 13.34 5.08 1.18
N TYR A 33 13.49 4.03 0.39
CA TYR A 33 12.82 2.78 0.66
C TYR A 33 13.48 2.21 1.90
N GLU A 34 12.77 2.31 3.01
CA GLU A 34 13.18 1.61 4.23
C GLU A 34 12.81 0.13 4.06
N PRO A 35 13.80 -0.78 3.99
CA PRO A 35 13.52 -2.20 3.97
C PRO A 35 12.79 -2.61 5.26
N PRO A 36 11.94 -3.63 5.22
CA PRO A 36 11.43 -4.23 6.44
C PRO A 36 12.57 -4.93 7.21
N PRO A 37 12.34 -5.37 8.46
CA PRO A 37 13.31 -6.20 9.17
C PRO A 37 13.73 -7.43 8.33
N PRO A 38 14.96 -7.94 8.50
CA PRO A 38 15.42 -9.12 7.77
C PRO A 38 14.46 -10.30 7.89
N GLY A 39 14.19 -10.97 6.76
CA GLY A 39 13.24 -12.07 6.65
C GLY A 39 11.76 -11.67 6.65
N TRP A 40 11.43 -10.37 6.52
CA TRP A 40 10.05 -9.88 6.37
C TRP A 40 9.79 -9.40 4.96
N MET A 41 8.52 -9.36 4.57
CA MET A 41 8.08 -8.70 3.36
C MET A 41 7.41 -7.36 3.65
N LYS A 42 7.48 -6.43 2.70
CA LYS A 42 6.82 -5.12 2.77
C LYS A 42 5.95 -4.88 1.55
N PHE A 43 4.69 -4.57 1.80
CA PHE A 43 3.73 -4.20 0.75
C PHE A 43 3.36 -2.72 0.90
N ASN A 44 3.76 -1.92 -0.08
CA ASN A 44 3.28 -0.53 -0.19
C ASN A 44 2.01 -0.54 -1.05
N VAL A 45 0.88 -0.12 -0.50
CA VAL A 45 -0.42 -0.13 -1.18
C VAL A 45 -1.06 1.26 -1.16
N VAL A 46 -1.85 1.55 -2.19
CA VAL A 46 -2.69 2.73 -2.30
C VAL A 46 -4.09 2.33 -2.75
N GLY A 47 -5.11 2.92 -2.14
CA GLY A 47 -6.49 2.91 -2.64
C GLY A 47 -6.81 4.28 -3.21
N ILE A 48 -7.40 4.33 -4.40
CA ILE A 48 -7.71 5.58 -5.12
C ILE A 48 -9.18 5.53 -5.52
N VAL A 49 -9.85 6.67 -5.42
CA VAL A 49 -11.17 6.91 -6.02
C VAL A 49 -11.02 8.06 -7.00
N VAL A 50 -11.51 7.87 -8.21
CA VAL A 50 -11.58 8.90 -9.25
C VAL A 50 -13.00 8.88 -9.79
N GLU A 51 -13.71 10.00 -9.65
CA GLU A 51 -15.13 10.10 -10.00
C GLU A 51 -15.94 8.99 -9.29
N ASP A 52 -16.57 8.11 -10.07
CA ASP A 52 -17.37 6.97 -9.58
C ASP A 52 -16.62 5.62 -9.63
N GLU A 53 -15.35 5.62 -10.05
CA GLU A 53 -14.51 4.42 -10.08
C GLU A 53 -13.55 4.38 -8.90
N ALA A 54 -13.31 3.18 -8.36
CA ALA A 54 -12.30 2.94 -7.35
C ALA A 54 -11.36 1.80 -7.72
N GLY A 55 -10.10 1.99 -7.37
CA GLY A 55 -9.02 1.06 -7.66
C GLY A 55 -8.03 0.96 -6.51
N CYS A 56 -7.26 -0.12 -6.51
CA CYS A 56 -6.10 -0.26 -5.64
C CYS A 56 -4.88 -0.68 -6.45
N GLY A 57 -3.72 -0.27 -5.94
CA GLY A 57 -2.43 -0.63 -6.51
C GLY A 57 -1.38 -0.80 -5.43
N GLY A 58 -0.34 -1.57 -5.70
CA GLY A 58 0.77 -1.69 -4.77
C GLY A 58 1.92 -2.56 -5.25
N VAL A 59 3.01 -2.53 -4.48
CA VAL A 59 4.22 -3.30 -4.75
C VAL A 59 4.61 -4.07 -3.50
N LEU A 60 4.76 -5.39 -3.64
CA LEU A 60 5.35 -6.28 -2.65
C LEU A 60 6.85 -6.34 -2.88
N ARG A 61 7.63 -6.12 -1.83
CA ARG A 61 9.09 -6.20 -1.83
C ARG A 61 9.58 -7.11 -0.71
N ASP A 62 10.72 -7.74 -0.93
CA ASP A 62 11.46 -8.48 0.11
C ASP A 62 12.27 -7.55 1.03
N ASP A 63 13.06 -8.13 1.92
CA ASP A 63 13.89 -7.44 2.91
C ASP A 63 15.11 -6.73 2.32
N ILE A 64 15.48 -7.02 1.07
CA ILE A 64 16.51 -6.28 0.33
C ILE A 64 15.91 -5.27 -0.66
N GLY A 65 14.59 -5.18 -0.73
CA GLY A 65 13.85 -4.19 -1.52
C GLY A 65 13.56 -4.57 -2.97
N VAL A 66 13.82 -5.81 -3.36
CA VAL A 66 13.48 -6.35 -4.69
C VAL A 66 11.97 -6.52 -4.79
N ALA A 67 11.39 -6.07 -5.89
CA ALA A 67 9.96 -6.22 -6.14
C ALA A 67 9.63 -7.68 -6.49
N CYS A 68 8.78 -8.32 -5.69
CA CYS A 68 8.37 -9.70 -5.87
C CYS A 68 7.00 -9.83 -6.55
N ALA A 69 6.10 -8.87 -6.32
CA ALA A 69 4.76 -8.87 -6.92
C ALA A 69 4.17 -7.45 -7.03
N LEU A 70 3.25 -7.29 -7.97
CA LEU A 70 2.47 -6.07 -8.18
C LEU A 70 0.99 -6.37 -7.96
N LEU A 71 0.27 -5.43 -7.34
CA LEU A 71 -1.18 -5.43 -7.24
C LEU A 71 -1.72 -4.31 -8.11
N SER A 72 -2.73 -4.63 -8.91
CA SER A 72 -3.60 -3.66 -9.57
C SER A 72 -4.98 -4.29 -9.68
N ARG A 73 -5.99 -3.65 -9.07
CA ARG A 73 -7.36 -4.20 -9.08
C ARG A 73 -8.40 -3.10 -8.95
N ARG A 74 -9.51 -3.24 -9.67
CA ARG A 74 -10.74 -2.48 -9.38
C ARG A 74 -11.31 -2.94 -8.05
N ILE A 75 -11.78 -2.00 -7.25
CA ILE A 75 -12.42 -2.26 -5.96
C ILE A 75 -13.76 -1.53 -5.91
N GLU A 76 -14.68 -2.06 -5.10
CA GLU A 76 -15.93 -1.37 -4.81
C GLU A 76 -15.72 -0.51 -3.56
N ALA A 77 -15.59 0.80 -3.76
CA ALA A 77 -15.42 1.75 -2.67
C ALA A 77 -16.03 3.11 -3.03
N ARG A 78 -16.77 3.69 -2.08
CA ARG A 78 -17.24 5.08 -2.16
C ARG A 78 -16.43 5.92 -1.19
N GLY A 79 -15.56 6.77 -1.73
CA GLY A 79 -14.67 7.64 -0.95
C GLY A 79 -13.32 7.00 -0.59
N THR A 80 -12.33 7.88 -0.38
CA THR A 80 -10.91 7.52 -0.25
C THR A 80 -10.61 6.61 0.93
N LYS A 81 -11.23 6.84 2.10
CA LYS A 81 -11.06 6.01 3.30
C LYS A 81 -11.49 4.56 3.06
N ILE A 82 -12.63 4.36 2.38
CA ILE A 82 -13.11 3.01 2.05
C ILE A 82 -12.19 2.37 1.01
N ALA A 83 -11.71 3.14 0.03
CA ALA A 83 -10.78 2.64 -0.97
C ALA A 83 -9.45 2.17 -0.35
N GLU A 84 -8.91 2.90 0.62
CA GLU A 84 -7.71 2.51 1.36
C GLU A 84 -7.92 1.22 2.15
N ILE A 85 -9.04 1.09 2.89
CA ILE A 85 -9.38 -0.13 3.64
C ILE A 85 -9.52 -1.32 2.67
N MET A 86 -10.19 -1.12 1.53
CA MET A 86 -10.37 -2.16 0.52
C MET A 86 -9.06 -2.52 -0.18
N ALA A 87 -8.14 -1.58 -0.37
CA ALA A 87 -6.79 -1.85 -0.87
C ALA A 87 -5.99 -2.73 0.11
N ILE A 88 -6.04 -2.42 1.40
CA ILE A 88 -5.39 -3.24 2.45
C ILE A 88 -5.99 -4.65 2.48
N LYS A 89 -7.33 -4.77 2.47
CA LYS A 89 -8.03 -6.06 2.44
C LYS A 89 -7.62 -6.88 1.22
N THR A 90 -7.67 -6.28 0.02
CA THR A 90 -7.27 -6.93 -1.23
C THR A 90 -5.82 -7.40 -1.21
N THR A 91 -4.93 -6.59 -0.61
CA THR A 91 -3.51 -6.90 -0.43
C THR A 91 -3.31 -8.10 0.48
N MET A 92 -4.02 -8.15 1.62
CA MET A 92 -3.96 -9.28 2.54
C MET A 92 -4.44 -10.57 1.87
N ASP A 93 -5.55 -10.51 1.14
CA ASP A 93 -6.10 -11.67 0.42
C ASP A 93 -5.12 -12.19 -0.64
N MET A 94 -4.46 -11.28 -1.37
CA MET A 94 -3.40 -11.62 -2.33
C MET A 94 -2.21 -12.26 -1.62
N TYR A 95 -1.73 -11.65 -0.53
CA TYR A 95 -0.54 -12.14 0.18
C TYR A 95 -0.76 -13.53 0.76
N ILE A 96 -1.91 -13.78 1.40
CA ILE A 96 -2.26 -15.09 1.96
C ILE A 96 -2.24 -16.18 0.85
N ARG A 97 -2.69 -15.84 -0.36
CA ARG A 97 -2.65 -16.76 -1.51
C ARG A 97 -1.23 -17.02 -2.00
N LEU A 98 -0.34 -16.04 -1.95
CA LEU A 98 1.06 -16.20 -2.33
C LEU A 98 1.89 -16.91 -1.26
N SER A 99 1.60 -16.67 0.01
CA SER A 99 2.39 -17.12 1.16
C SER A 99 2.05 -18.53 1.64
N GLN A 100 1.25 -19.30 0.89
CA GLN A 100 0.70 -20.60 1.32
C GLN A 100 1.76 -21.62 1.78
N LYS A 101 3.04 -21.44 1.41
CA LYS A 101 4.13 -22.36 1.76
C LYS A 101 5.15 -21.80 2.77
N ALA A 102 5.14 -20.50 3.04
CA ALA A 102 6.10 -19.87 3.94
C ALA A 102 5.41 -18.74 4.73
N HIS A 103 5.41 -18.87 6.06
CA HIS A 103 4.87 -17.87 6.98
C HIS A 103 5.84 -16.70 7.14
N VAL A 104 6.05 -15.94 6.06
CA VAL A 104 6.87 -14.74 6.09
C VAL A 104 6.06 -13.59 6.70
N PRO A 105 6.56 -12.91 7.75
CA PRO A 105 5.88 -11.76 8.32
C PRO A 105 5.73 -10.62 7.31
N LEU A 106 4.65 -9.85 7.41
CA LEU A 106 4.30 -8.80 6.45
C LEU A 106 4.13 -7.44 7.13
N VAL A 107 4.78 -6.43 6.56
CA VAL A 107 4.48 -5.01 6.83
C VAL A 107 3.64 -4.49 5.68
N ILE A 108 2.43 -3.98 5.98
CA ILE A 108 1.64 -3.23 5.00
C ILE A 108 1.77 -1.75 5.32
N LYS A 109 2.16 -0.99 4.30
CA LYS A 109 2.27 0.45 4.34
C LYS A 109 1.25 1.04 3.38
N PHE A 110 0.44 1.95 3.88
CA PHE A 110 -0.57 2.63 3.10
C PHE A 110 -0.52 4.13 3.37
N CYS A 111 -0.84 4.93 2.37
CA CYS A 111 -1.06 6.35 2.55
C CYS A 111 -2.49 6.55 3.03
N SER A 112 -2.69 7.37 4.07
CA SER A 112 -4.00 7.96 4.31
C SER A 112 -4.02 9.35 3.67
N CYS A 113 -4.48 9.45 2.44
CA CYS A 113 -4.64 10.75 1.80
C CYS A 113 -5.95 11.34 2.29
N VAL A 114 -5.90 12.15 3.36
CA VAL A 114 -6.99 13.09 3.63
C VAL A 114 -6.83 14.18 2.58
N ALA A 115 -7.53 14.05 1.45
CA ALA A 115 -7.74 15.22 0.60
C ALA A 115 -8.52 16.21 1.47
N SER A 116 -7.90 17.34 1.83
CA SER A 116 -8.65 18.45 2.42
C SER A 116 -9.73 18.85 1.42
N GLU A 117 -10.98 18.77 1.88
CA GLU A 117 -12.14 19.35 1.20
C GLU A 117 -11.96 20.85 0.98
#